data_AF-A0A964ZYM8-F1
#
_entry.id   AF-A0A964ZYM8-F1
#
_cell.length_a   1.000
_cell.length_b   1.000
_cell.length_c   1.000
_cell.angle_alpha   90.00
_cell.angle_beta   90.00
_cell.angle_gamma   90.00
#
_symmetry.space_group_name_H-M   'P 1'
#
loop_
_entity.id
_entity.type
_entity.pdbx_description
1 polymer ?
#
loop_
_entity_poly.entity_id
_entity_poly.type
_entity_poly.pdbx_seq_one_letter_code
_entity_poly.pdbx_strand_id
1 'polypeptide(L)'
;RLVLTPQAEIDGVRMLTSLAFEGFGAAVVPATAAPGWIKGEFKRVEIPELPRRVVGLVQRARPLPSKSTTAIAALVREVVMKYGDKQPGIHIGKEAFPLNRKP
;
A
#
# COMPACT_ATOMS: atom_id res chain seq x y z
N ARG A 1 30.27 -7.97 10.57
CA ARG A 1 29.07 -7.33 11.18
C ARG A 1 28.88 -6.00 10.49
N LEU A 2 27.80 -5.82 9.72
CA LEU A 2 27.48 -4.53 9.12
C LEU A 2 26.75 -3.69 10.17
N VAL A 3 27.18 -2.46 10.40
CA VAL A 3 26.50 -1.52 11.30
C VAL A 3 26.13 -0.31 10.45
N LEU A 4 24.83 -0.03 10.34
CA LEU A 4 24.31 1.10 9.59
C LEU A 4 23.96 2.22 10.58
N THR A 5 24.37 3.45 10.24
CA THR A 5 23.97 4.65 10.98
C THR A 5 22.87 5.36 10.19
N PRO A 6 21.65 5.51 10.75
CA PRO A 6 20.57 6.20 10.07
C PRO A 6 20.94 7.67 9.86
N GLN A 7 20.75 8.18 8.64
CA GLN A 7 21.01 9.59 8.31
C GLN A 7 19.75 10.46 8.41
N ALA A 8 18.59 9.90 8.08
CA ALA A 8 17.32 10.59 8.12
C ALA A 8 16.17 9.60 8.30
N GLU A 9 15.09 10.08 8.91
CA GLU A 9 13.79 9.41 8.92
C GLU A 9 12.93 9.99 7.80
N ILE A 10 12.31 9.11 7.00
CA ILE A 10 11.49 9.50 5.85
C ILE A 10 10.11 8.87 6.03
N ASP A 11 9.10 9.71 6.32
CA ASP A 11 7.72 9.24 6.53
C ASP A 11 6.95 9.06 5.21
N GLY A 12 7.36 9.78 4.17
CA GLY A 12 6.68 9.79 2.88
C GLY A 12 7.09 8.64 1.98
N VAL A 13 6.20 7.68 1.74
CA VAL A 13 6.48 6.54 0.83
C VAL A 13 6.83 7.03 -0.58
N ARG A 14 6.17 8.10 -1.07
CA ARG A 14 6.49 8.69 -2.38
C ARG A 14 7.88 9.32 -2.42
N MET A 15 8.28 10.01 -1.35
CA MET A 15 9.62 10.58 -1.23
C MET A 15 10.68 9.49 -1.19
N LEU A 16 10.43 8.42 -0.43
CA LEU A 16 11.30 7.25 -0.35
C LEU A 16 11.45 6.55 -1.71
N THR A 17 10.37 6.44 -2.51
CA THR A 17 10.47 5.98 -3.90
C THR A 17 11.33 6.92 -4.75
N SER A 18 11.09 8.24 -4.69
CA SER A 18 11.83 9.23 -5.49
C SER A 18 13.33 9.18 -5.21
N LEU A 19 13.73 9.11 -3.94
CA LEU A 19 15.14 8.98 -3.56
C LEU A 19 15.78 7.71 -4.14
N ALA A 20 15.04 6.60 -4.19
CA ALA A 20 15.53 5.37 -4.81
C ALA A 20 15.67 5.50 -6.33
N PHE A 21 14.74 6.19 -6.99
CA PHE A 21 14.82 6.46 -8.43
C PHE A 21 15.98 7.40 -8.79
N GLU A 22 16.34 8.31 -7.90
CA GLU A 22 17.47 9.24 -8.06
C GLU A 22 18.82 8.64 -7.62
N GLY A 23 18.84 7.40 -7.13
CA GLY A 23 20.08 6.69 -6.80
C GLY A 23 20.62 6.94 -5.39
N PHE A 24 19.84 7.54 -4.49
CA PHE A 24 20.26 7.73 -3.08
C PHE A 24 20.29 6.43 -2.27
N GLY A 25 19.72 5.34 -2.78
CA GLY A 25 19.79 4.02 -2.18
C GLY A 25 18.63 3.11 -2.59
N ALA A 26 18.74 1.81 -2.28
CA ALA A 26 17.61 0.89 -2.44
C ALA A 26 16.52 1.18 -1.41
N ALA A 27 15.26 0.99 -1.78
CA ALA A 27 14.15 1.25 -0.89
C ALA A 27 13.04 0.19 -1.03
N VAL A 28 12.49 -0.23 0.12
CA VAL A 28 11.39 -1.19 0.19
C VAL A 28 10.08 -0.41 0.24
N VAL A 29 9.25 -0.58 -0.79
CA VAL A 29 7.99 0.14 -0.94
C VAL A 29 6.83 -0.79 -1.30
N PRO A 30 5.58 -0.41 -0.97
CA PRO A 30 4.41 -1.09 -1.53
C PRO A 30 4.40 -1.00 -3.06
N ALA A 31 3.82 -2.00 -3.73
CA ALA A 31 3.73 -2.05 -5.20
C ALA A 31 3.10 -0.79 -5.82
N THR A 32 2.16 -0.15 -5.12
CA THR A 32 1.48 1.06 -5.58
C THR A 32 2.36 2.32 -5.58
N ALA A 33 3.48 2.31 -4.87
CA ALA A 33 4.41 3.45 -4.82
C ALA A 33 5.42 3.46 -5.97
N ALA A 34 5.62 2.31 -6.64
CA ALA A 34 6.46 2.19 -7.84
C ALA A 34 5.69 1.43 -8.94
N PRO A 35 4.59 2.01 -9.46
CA PRO A 35 3.71 1.30 -10.38
C PRO A 35 4.42 0.95 -11.70
N GLY A 36 3.97 -0.15 -12.32
CA GLY A 36 4.66 -0.79 -13.46
C GLY A 36 4.85 0.08 -14.70
N TRP A 37 4.07 1.15 -14.84
CA TRP A 37 4.14 2.11 -15.95
C TRP A 37 5.25 3.16 -15.77
N ILE A 38 5.77 3.37 -14.56
CA ILE A 38 6.94 4.25 -14.34
C ILE A 38 8.20 3.51 -14.79
N LYS A 39 8.97 4.15 -15.66
CA LYS A 39 10.24 3.66 -16.20
C LYS A 39 11.35 4.67 -15.88
N GLY A 40 12.59 4.19 -15.78
CA GLY A 40 13.77 4.99 -15.52
C GLY A 40 14.97 4.09 -15.26
N GLU A 41 16.07 4.68 -14.83
CA GLU A 41 17.32 3.98 -14.44
C GLU A 41 17.18 3.29 -13.07
N PHE A 42 16.13 2.50 -12.89
CA PHE A 42 15.89 1.72 -11.68
C PHE A 42 15.31 0.35 -12.03
N LYS A 43 15.47 -0.62 -11.12
CA LYS A 43 14.86 -1.94 -11.24
C LYS A 43 13.94 -2.19 -10.07
N ARG A 44 12.82 -2.85 -10.36
CA ARG A 44 11.87 -3.33 -9.35
C ARG A 44 12.19 -4.78 -9.07
N VAL A 45 12.28 -5.11 -7.79
CA VAL A 45 12.52 -6.47 -7.31
C VAL A 45 11.39 -6.82 -6.36
N GLU A 46 10.68 -7.90 -6.67
CA GLU A 46 9.65 -8.44 -5.76
C GLU A 46 10.33 -9.20 -4.63
N ILE A 47 9.79 -9.04 -3.41
CA ILE A 47 10.34 -9.63 -2.19
C ILE A 47 9.29 -10.60 -1.61
N PRO A 48 9.20 -11.84 -2.11
CA PRO A 48 8.12 -12.78 -1.77
C PRO A 48 8.11 -13.21 -0.30
N GLU A 49 9.24 -13.12 0.39
CA GLU A 49 9.39 -13.46 1.81
C GLU A 49 8.78 -12.42 2.75
N LEU A 50 8.50 -11.20 2.28
CA LEU A 50 7.88 -10.18 3.11
C LEU A 50 6.35 -10.38 3.17
N PRO A 51 5.74 -10.21 4.35
CA PRO A 51 4.30 -10.27 4.47
C PRO A 51 3.66 -9.14 3.66
N ARG A 52 2.53 -9.45 3.02
CA ARG A 52 1.75 -8.47 2.27
C ARG A 52 1.20 -7.41 3.23
N ARG A 53 1.30 -6.14 2.83
CA ARG A 53 0.71 -5.03 3.58
C ARG A 53 -0.82 -5.04 3.42
N VAL A 54 -1.51 -4.95 4.54
CA VAL A 54 -2.97 -4.91 4.59
C VAL A 54 -3.45 -3.47 4.63
N VAL A 55 -4.39 -3.11 3.74
CA VAL A 55 -5.03 -1.79 3.69
C VAL A 55 -6.53 -1.98 3.87
N GLY A 56 -7.14 -1.15 4.74
CA GLY A 56 -8.56 -1.22 5.03
C GLY A 56 -9.20 0.15 5.17
N LEU A 57 -10.49 0.22 4.87
CA LEU A 57 -11.31 1.40 5.14
C LEU A 57 -11.80 1.34 6.59
N VAL A 58 -11.35 2.28 7.42
CA VAL A 58 -11.72 2.36 8.84
C VAL A 58 -12.78 3.44 9.03
N GLN A 59 -13.78 3.13 9.86
CA GLN A 59 -14.84 4.07 10.24
C GLN A 59 -15.06 4.06 11.75
N ARG A 60 -15.53 5.18 12.32
CA ARG A 60 -15.95 5.25 13.72
C ARG A 60 -17.15 4.33 13.96
N ALA A 61 -17.20 3.70 15.13
CA ALA A 61 -18.33 2.86 15.51
C ALA A 61 -19.60 3.69 15.82
N ARG A 62 -19.44 4.88 16.39
CA ARG A 62 -20.53 5.85 16.64
C ARG A 62 -20.03 7.29 16.44
N PRO A 63 -20.90 8.21 15.98
CA PRO A 63 -22.27 7.97 15.46
C PRO A 63 -22.25 7.18 14.14
N LEU A 64 -23.42 6.72 13.69
CA LEU A 64 -23.52 6.03 12.39
C LEU A 64 -23.04 6.95 11.25
N PRO A 65 -22.41 6.39 10.20
CA PRO A 65 -21.98 7.17 9.05
C PRO A 65 -23.18 7.83 8.35
N SER A 66 -22.95 9.02 7.81
CA SER A 66 -23.95 9.70 6.97
C SER A 66 -24.27 8.88 5.71
N LYS A 67 -25.37 9.22 5.02
CA LYS A 67 -25.70 8.63 3.71
C LYS A 67 -24.56 8.85 2.71
N SER A 68 -23.97 10.04 2.69
CA SER A 68 -22.84 10.37 1.81
C SER A 68 -21.59 9.53 2.12
N THR A 69 -21.25 9.34 3.40
CA THR A 69 -20.13 8.49 3.81
C THR A 69 -20.36 7.03 3.43
N THR A 70 -21.59 6.54 3.61
CA THR A 70 -21.97 5.17 3.20
C THR A 70 -21.87 4.99 1.69
N ALA A 71 -22.32 5.98 0.91
CA ALA A 71 -22.22 5.96 -0.55
C ALA A 71 -20.76 5.93 -1.03
N ILE A 72 -19.88 6.75 -0.43
CA ILE A 72 -18.44 6.73 -0.74
C ILE A 72 -17.83 5.38 -0.38
N ALA A 73 -18.14 4.82 0.79
CA ALA A 73 -17.63 3.51 1.19
C ALA A 73 -18.07 2.40 0.23
N ALA A 74 -19.31 2.47 -0.29
CA ALA A 74 -19.79 1.55 -1.31
C ALA A 74 -19.04 1.72 -2.64
N LEU A 75 -18.86 2.96 -3.10
CA LEU A 75 -18.11 3.25 -4.33
C LEU A 75 -16.65 2.80 -4.25
N VAL A 76 -15.97 3.06 -3.12
CA VAL A 76 -14.58 2.62 -2.90
C VAL A 76 -14.50 1.09 -3.00
N ARG A 77 -15.45 0.37 -2.38
CA ARG A 77 -15.50 -1.10 -2.49
C ARG A 77 -15.72 -1.54 -3.93
N GLU A 78 -16.63 -0.90 -4.67
CA GLU A 78 -16.88 -1.21 -6.09
C GLU A 78 -15.61 -1.02 -6.93
N VAL A 79 -14.92 0.10 -6.78
CA VAL A 79 -13.67 0.39 -7.50
C VAL A 79 -12.59 -0.64 -7.17
N VAL A 80 -12.41 -0.97 -5.89
CA VAL A 80 -11.43 -1.97 -5.46
C VAL A 80 -11.77 -3.33 -6.06
N MET A 81 -13.02 -3.79 -5.99
CA MET A 81 -13.44 -5.07 -6.57
C MET A 81 -13.29 -5.11 -8.10
N LYS A 82 -13.53 -4.00 -8.79
CA LYS A 82 -13.49 -3.92 -10.26
C LYS A 82 -12.09 -3.78 -10.85
N TYR A 83 -11.17 -3.14 -10.12
CA TYR A 83 -9.85 -2.75 -10.64
C TYR A 83 -8.66 -3.26 -9.82
N GLY A 84 -8.86 -3.74 -8.58
CA GLY A 84 -7.75 -4.12 -7.70
C GLY A 84 -6.88 -5.23 -8.28
N ASP A 85 -7.47 -6.31 -8.79
CA ASP A 85 -6.73 -7.42 -9.39
C ASP A 85 -6.04 -7.05 -10.72
N LYS A 86 -6.40 -5.91 -11.32
CA LYS A 86 -5.74 -5.39 -12.52
C LYS A 86 -4.44 -4.66 -12.21
N GLN A 87 -4.16 -4.38 -10.93
CA GLN A 87 -2.96 -3.68 -10.50
C GLN A 87 -1.92 -4.69 -9.99
N PRO A 88 -0.74 -4.78 -10.64
CA PRO A 88 0.31 -5.68 -10.21
C PRO A 88 0.69 -5.45 -8.74
N GLY A 89 0.83 -6.54 -7.97
CA GLY A 89 1.17 -6.50 -6.55
C GLY A 89 0.06 -6.03 -5.61
N ILE A 90 -1.15 -5.78 -6.11
CA ILE A 90 -2.36 -5.60 -5.29
C ILE A 90 -3.09 -6.94 -5.22
N HIS A 91 -3.55 -7.28 -4.01
CA HIS A 91 -4.30 -8.50 -3.75
C HIS A 91 -5.60 -8.14 -3.04
N ILE A 92 -6.74 -8.50 -3.64
CA ILE A 92 -8.05 -8.31 -3.02
C ILE A 92 -8.38 -9.54 -2.16
N GLY A 93 -8.96 -9.32 -0.98
CA GLY A 93 -9.48 -10.41 -0.16
C GLY A 93 -9.53 -10.04 1.32
N LYS A 94 -10.46 -10.66 2.04
CA LYS A 94 -10.55 -10.54 3.51
C LYS A 94 -9.55 -11.45 4.23
N GLU A 95 -9.00 -12.43 3.51
CA GLU A 95 -8.12 -13.47 4.05
C GLU A 95 -6.80 -12.91 4.62
N ALA A 96 -6.37 -11.75 4.12
CA ALA A 96 -5.17 -11.08 4.61
C ALA A 96 -5.41 -10.25 5.89
N PHE A 97 -6.66 -10.01 6.30
CA PHE A 97 -6.96 -9.12 7.42
C PHE A 97 -6.81 -9.88 8.76
N PRO A 98 -5.83 -9.55 9.63
CA PRO A 98 -5.58 -10.30 10.87
C PRO A 98 -6.67 -10.11 11.93
N LEU A 99 -7.60 -9.19 11.73
CA LEU A 99 -8.73 -8.96 12.64
C LEU A 99 -9.88 -9.89 12.25
N ASN A 100 -9.79 -11.11 12.73
CA ASN A 100 -10.86 -12.10 12.72
C ASN A 100 -11.97 -11.67 13.70
N ARG A 101 -12.62 -10.52 13.45
CA ARG A 101 -13.86 -10.17 14.16
C ARG A 101 -14.97 -10.97 13.51
N LYS A 102 -15.40 -12.04 14.20
CA LYS A 102 -16.69 -12.67 13.95
C LYS A 102 -17.77 -11.57 13.93
N PRO A 103 -18.73 -11.64 13.01
CA PRO A 103 -19.86 -10.70 12.96
C PRO A 103 -20.63 -10.68 14.27
#